data_AF-A0A7Y5M7W9-F1
#
_entry.id   AF-A0A7Y5M7W9-F1
#
_cell.length_a   1.000
_cell.length_b   1.000
_cell.length_c   1.000
_cell.angle_alpha   90.00
_cell.angle_beta   90.00
_cell.angle_gamma   90.00
#
_symmetry.space_group_name_H-M   'P 1'
#
loop_
_entity.id
_entity.type
_entity.pdbx_description
1 polymer ?
#
loop_
_entity_poly.entity_id
_entity_poly.type
_entity_poly.pdbx_seq_one_letter_code
_entity_poly.pdbx_strand_id
1 'polypeptide(L)'
;MYALFEEAGKFLAGRILSEAETSAQIELDSGKRVKAKAAHILLRFEKPAPAELMAQAQAVAATMELDLAWEFAPEDEFGFADLARDYFSDNATLTQQAGALFALYEAPHYFRRAGKGRFKKAPAEILQQALAAIEKKKAVMQQIADWAEQLGRGECPQPIREQLYKILFRPDKNAPEYKAVVEASRATHTAPLELLQKAGAID
;
A
#
# COMPACT_ATOMS: atom_id res chain seq x y z
N MET A 1 -0.26 30.88 1.96
CA MET A 1 -1.11 29.82 1.41
C MET A 1 -0.23 28.67 0.92
N TYR A 2 -0.68 27.45 1.19
CA TYR A 2 -0.06 26.17 0.83
C TYR A 2 -1.00 25.38 -0.07
N ALA A 3 -0.46 24.40 -0.80
CA ALA A 3 -1.21 23.47 -1.61
C ALA A 3 -0.76 22.03 -1.37
N LEU A 4 -1.72 21.10 -1.36
CA LEU A 4 -1.52 19.65 -1.52
C LEU A 4 -1.95 19.29 -2.93
N PHE A 5 -1.11 18.59 -3.68
CA PHE A 5 -1.36 18.25 -5.08
C PHE A 5 -0.78 16.87 -5.42
N GLU A 6 -1.26 16.28 -6.50
CA GLU A 6 -0.75 15.00 -7.01
C GLU A 6 0.05 15.16 -8.30
N GLU A 7 1.28 14.66 -8.29
CA GLU A 7 2.21 14.70 -9.41
C GLU A 7 2.75 13.29 -9.66
N ALA A 8 2.54 12.75 -10.87
CA ALA A 8 2.99 11.42 -11.27
C ALA A 8 2.65 10.31 -10.23
N GLY A 9 1.46 10.40 -9.64
CA GLY A 9 0.95 9.43 -8.68
C GLY A 9 1.50 9.59 -7.26
N LYS A 10 2.18 10.68 -6.94
CA LYS A 10 2.67 11.02 -5.59
C LYS A 10 2.00 12.28 -5.07
N PHE A 11 1.67 12.30 -3.79
CA PHE A 11 1.20 13.50 -3.11
C PHE A 11 2.38 14.36 -2.67
N LEU A 12 2.33 15.63 -3.03
CA LEU A 12 3.31 16.64 -2.66
C LEU A 12 2.58 17.83 -2.05
N ALA A 13 3.23 18.47 -1.07
CA ALA A 13 2.70 19.68 -0.46
C ALA A 13 3.79 20.75 -0.37
N GLY A 14 3.40 22.02 -0.51
CA GLY A 14 4.34 23.13 -0.49
C GLY A 14 3.67 24.50 -0.46
N ARG A 15 4.49 25.55 -0.43
CA ARG A 15 4.07 26.96 -0.43
C ARG A 15 3.78 27.45 -1.82
N ILE A 16 2.59 28.02 -2.02
CA ILE A 16 2.25 28.68 -3.28
C ILE A 16 3.02 30.00 -3.35
N LEU A 17 3.86 30.15 -4.37
CA LEU A 17 4.62 31.38 -4.66
C LEU A 17 3.85 32.30 -5.59
N SER A 18 3.20 31.73 -6.61
CA SER A 18 2.32 32.43 -7.54
C SER A 18 1.32 31.48 -8.18
N GLU A 19 0.17 32.02 -8.59
CA GLU A 19 -0.85 31.28 -9.34
C GLU A 19 -1.12 31.96 -10.68
N ALA A 20 -1.38 31.14 -11.68
CA ALA A 20 -1.92 31.50 -12.97
C ALA A 20 -3.17 30.65 -13.22
N GLU A 21 -3.93 30.98 -14.26
CA GLU A 21 -5.23 30.36 -14.55
C GLU A 21 -5.18 28.81 -14.60
N THR A 22 -4.11 28.24 -15.19
CA THR A 22 -3.98 26.79 -15.38
C THR A 22 -2.90 26.14 -14.54
N SER A 23 -2.18 26.89 -13.69
CA SER A 23 -1.03 26.36 -12.93
C SER A 23 -0.66 27.19 -11.71
N ALA A 24 0.01 26.57 -10.74
CA ALA A 24 0.65 27.24 -9.61
C ALA A 24 2.15 26.95 -9.56
N GLN A 25 2.95 27.94 -9.16
CA GLN A 25 4.34 27.75 -8.76
C GLN A 25 4.37 27.44 -7.27
N ILE A 26 4.89 26.26 -6.91
CA ILE A 26 4.90 25.75 -5.54
C ILE A 26 6.33 25.46 -5.13
N GLU A 27 6.74 25.98 -3.97
CA GLU A 27 8.01 25.66 -3.31
C GLU A 27 7.80 24.53 -2.31
N LEU A 28 8.49 23.41 -2.51
CA LEU A 28 8.49 22.26 -1.61
C LEU A 28 9.41 22.51 -0.41
N ASP A 29 9.26 21.70 0.64
CA ASP A 29 10.08 21.79 1.85
C ASP A 29 11.60 21.60 1.58
N SER A 30 11.93 20.84 0.53
CA SER A 30 13.30 20.70 0.02
C SER A 30 13.90 21.97 -0.60
N GLY A 31 13.13 23.06 -0.73
CA GLY A 31 13.47 24.26 -1.49
C GLY A 31 13.27 24.12 -3.01
N LYS A 32 12.97 22.92 -3.50
CA LYS A 32 12.66 22.70 -4.93
C LYS A 32 11.37 23.41 -5.31
N ARG A 33 11.41 24.16 -6.42
CA ARG A 33 10.23 24.78 -7.03
C ARG A 33 9.66 23.90 -8.13
N VAL A 34 8.34 23.72 -8.12
CA VAL A 34 7.61 22.92 -9.09
C VAL A 34 6.41 23.70 -9.63
N LYS A 35 6.10 23.49 -10.91
CA LYS A 35 4.91 24.03 -11.54
C LYS A 35 3.83 22.97 -11.56
N ALA A 36 2.86 23.07 -10.67
CA ALA A 36 1.72 22.16 -10.64
C ALA A 36 0.59 22.66 -11.54
N LYS A 37 -0.10 21.77 -12.25
CA LYS A 37 -1.34 22.13 -12.96
C LYS A 37 -2.45 22.41 -11.94
N ALA A 38 -3.29 23.41 -12.19
CA ALA A 38 -4.38 23.77 -11.29
C ALA A 38 -5.32 22.58 -11.01
N ALA A 39 -5.60 21.77 -12.04
CA ALA A 39 -6.41 20.55 -11.94
C ALA A 39 -5.78 19.42 -11.10
N HIS A 40 -4.51 19.52 -10.71
CA HIS A 40 -3.83 18.55 -9.86
C HIS A 40 -3.79 18.99 -8.39
N ILE A 41 -4.16 20.23 -8.09
CA ILE A 41 -4.22 20.76 -6.73
C ILE A 41 -5.49 20.23 -6.08
N LEU A 42 -5.30 19.48 -5.00
CA LEU A 42 -6.37 18.77 -4.28
C LEU A 42 -6.88 19.58 -3.10
N LEU A 43 -5.98 20.24 -2.37
CA LEU A 43 -6.32 21.13 -1.25
C LEU A 43 -5.49 22.41 -1.31
N ARG A 44 -6.12 23.52 -0.90
CA ARG A 44 -5.46 24.79 -0.58
C ARG A 44 -5.70 25.11 0.88
N PHE A 45 -4.66 25.51 1.60
CA PHE A 45 -4.74 25.71 3.04
C PHE A 45 -3.76 26.76 3.55
N GLU A 46 -3.96 27.25 4.77
CA GLU A 46 -3.04 28.22 5.41
C GLU A 46 -2.23 27.63 6.54
N LYS A 47 -2.81 26.67 7.26
CA LYS A 47 -2.20 25.95 8.40
C LYS A 47 -2.75 24.51 8.41
N PRO A 48 -2.01 23.54 8.98
CA PRO A 48 -0.64 23.64 9.49
C PRO A 48 0.40 23.79 8.37
N ALA A 49 1.70 23.72 8.69
CA ALA A 49 2.74 23.68 7.67
C ALA A 49 2.58 22.42 6.78
N PRO A 50 3.02 22.44 5.51
CA PRO A 50 2.83 21.33 4.58
C PRO A 50 3.33 19.97 5.11
N ALA A 51 4.56 19.92 5.66
CA ALA A 51 5.12 18.69 6.20
C ALA A 51 4.34 18.15 7.41
N GLU A 52 3.84 19.05 8.26
CA GLU A 52 3.01 18.71 9.42
C GLU A 52 1.65 18.17 8.97
N LEU A 53 0.99 18.81 7.98
CA LEU A 53 -0.26 18.31 7.42
C LEU A 53 -0.07 16.90 6.86
N MET A 54 0.98 16.68 6.06
CA MET A 54 1.28 15.36 5.50
C MET A 54 1.41 14.33 6.62
N ALA A 55 2.31 14.55 7.58
CA ALA A 55 2.54 13.61 8.67
C ALA A 55 1.26 13.27 9.46
N GLN A 56 0.47 14.28 9.82
CA GLN A 56 -0.79 14.07 10.53
C GLN A 56 -1.83 13.33 9.68
N ALA A 57 -1.94 13.67 8.39
CA ALA A 57 -2.87 13.03 7.47
C ALA A 57 -2.49 11.56 7.21
N GLN A 58 -1.19 11.24 7.09
CA GLN A 58 -0.70 9.85 7.05
C GLN A 58 -1.10 9.10 8.32
N ALA A 59 -0.96 9.72 9.50
CA ALA A 59 -1.38 9.10 10.76
C ALA A 59 -2.89 8.84 10.80
N VAL A 60 -3.71 9.79 10.33
CA VAL A 60 -5.16 9.59 10.22
C VAL A 60 -5.49 8.48 9.23
N ALA A 61 -4.86 8.45 8.05
CA ALA A 61 -5.10 7.42 7.04
C ALA A 61 -4.86 6.01 7.58
N ALA A 62 -3.80 5.84 8.40
CA ALA A 62 -3.48 4.56 9.03
C ALA A 62 -4.52 4.09 10.07
N THR A 63 -5.40 4.98 10.54
CA THR A 63 -6.48 4.67 11.48
C THR A 63 -7.84 4.49 10.82
N MET A 64 -7.93 4.65 9.50
CA MET A 64 -9.20 4.49 8.79
C MET A 64 -9.52 3.02 8.55
N GLU A 65 -10.72 2.62 8.96
CA GLU A 65 -11.28 1.30 8.69
C GLU A 65 -11.87 1.29 7.28
N LEU A 66 -11.16 0.65 6.35
CA LEU A 66 -11.50 0.68 4.92
C LEU A 66 -12.84 0.00 4.61
N ASP A 67 -13.19 -1.07 5.34
CA ASP A 67 -14.49 -1.74 5.21
C ASP A 67 -15.63 -0.79 5.54
N LEU A 68 -15.51 -0.05 6.65
CA LEU A 68 -16.49 0.94 7.07
C LEU A 68 -16.58 2.11 6.10
N ALA A 69 -15.42 2.62 5.66
CA ALA A 69 -15.36 3.68 4.66
C ALA A 69 -16.01 3.25 3.33
N TRP A 70 -15.90 1.98 2.95
CA TRP A 70 -16.51 1.45 1.73
C TRP A 70 -18.03 1.27 1.87
N GLU A 71 -18.49 0.85 3.05
CA GLU A 71 -19.92 0.67 3.35
C GLU A 71 -20.70 1.99 3.19
N PHE A 72 -20.15 3.09 3.73
CA PHE A 72 -20.77 4.41 3.66
C PHE A 72 -20.44 5.21 2.41
N ALA A 73 -19.50 4.74 1.58
CA ALA A 73 -19.17 5.44 0.35
C ALA A 73 -20.35 5.46 -0.63
N PRO A 74 -20.57 6.59 -1.33
CA PRO A 74 -21.54 6.68 -2.41
C PRO A 74 -21.30 5.65 -3.52
N GLU A 75 -22.39 5.19 -4.15
CA GLU A 75 -22.33 4.32 -5.34
C GLU A 75 -21.75 5.04 -6.56
N ASP A 76 -22.06 6.33 -6.71
CA ASP A 76 -21.55 7.19 -7.76
C ASP A 76 -20.15 7.75 -7.44
N GLU A 77 -19.57 8.51 -8.37
CA GLU A 77 -18.28 9.14 -8.14
C GLU A 77 -18.35 10.22 -7.05
N PHE A 78 -17.43 10.15 -6.09
CA PHE A 78 -17.38 11.06 -4.96
C PHE A 78 -15.99 11.67 -4.76
N GLY A 79 -15.94 12.78 -4.03
CA GLY A 79 -14.70 13.42 -3.61
C GLY A 79 -14.23 12.90 -2.25
N PHE A 80 -12.93 12.88 -2.01
CA PHE A 80 -12.37 12.47 -0.71
C PHE A 80 -12.87 13.33 0.46
N ALA A 81 -13.16 14.61 0.22
CA ALA A 81 -13.67 15.51 1.24
C ALA A 81 -15.12 15.19 1.63
N ASP A 82 -15.92 14.69 0.69
CA ASP A 82 -17.31 14.29 0.94
C ASP A 82 -17.32 13.03 1.80
N LEU A 83 -16.53 12.01 1.43
CA LEU A 83 -16.37 10.81 2.26
C LEU A 83 -15.80 11.13 3.65
N ALA A 84 -14.86 12.07 3.76
CA ALA A 84 -14.32 12.47 5.06
C ALA A 84 -15.41 13.02 5.98
N ARG A 85 -16.42 13.72 5.43
CA ARG A 85 -17.55 14.22 6.23
C ARG A 85 -18.42 13.06 6.72
N ASP A 86 -18.75 12.14 5.83
CA ASP A 86 -19.58 10.98 6.16
C ASP A 86 -18.91 10.03 7.17
N TYR A 87 -17.58 9.85 7.04
CA TYR A 87 -16.81 8.94 7.89
C TYR A 87 -16.44 9.52 9.25
N PHE A 88 -16.01 10.79 9.32
CA PHE A 88 -15.53 11.40 10.56
C PHE A 88 -16.58 12.28 11.25
N SER A 89 -17.11 13.28 10.53
CA SER A 89 -18.15 14.22 10.97
C SER A 89 -18.40 15.25 9.88
N ASP A 90 -19.57 15.90 9.86
CA ASP A 90 -19.89 17.02 8.95
C ASP A 90 -18.80 18.12 8.89
N ASN A 91 -18.06 18.32 9.99
CA ASN A 91 -16.98 19.29 10.12
C ASN A 91 -15.58 18.66 10.01
N ALA A 92 -15.43 17.61 9.21
CA ALA A 92 -14.16 16.91 9.00
C ALA A 92 -13.01 17.89 8.75
N THR A 93 -12.01 17.83 9.63
CA THR A 93 -10.85 18.72 9.62
C THR A 93 -10.03 18.56 8.34
N LEU A 94 -9.18 19.55 8.03
CA LEU A 94 -8.27 19.48 6.88
C LEU A 94 -7.39 18.20 6.93
N THR A 95 -6.89 17.86 8.12
CA THR A 95 -6.10 16.65 8.35
C THR A 95 -6.91 15.39 8.07
N GLN A 96 -8.17 15.34 8.48
CA GLN A 96 -9.06 14.20 8.19
C GLN A 96 -9.40 14.08 6.71
N GLN A 97 -9.64 15.21 6.01
CA GLN A 97 -9.86 15.20 4.57
C GLN A 97 -8.62 14.69 3.82
N ALA A 98 -7.43 15.18 4.17
CA ALA A 98 -6.18 14.70 3.59
C ALA A 98 -5.91 13.22 3.95
N GLY A 99 -6.24 12.80 5.17
CA GLY A 99 -6.14 11.40 5.60
C GLY A 99 -7.06 10.48 4.78
N ALA A 100 -8.32 10.89 4.57
CA ALA A 100 -9.24 10.18 3.68
C ALA A 100 -8.70 10.09 2.26
N LEU A 101 -8.18 11.19 1.70
CA LEU A 101 -7.54 11.18 0.39
C LEU A 101 -6.43 10.11 0.31
N PHE A 102 -5.57 10.01 1.32
CA PHE A 102 -4.46 9.05 1.33
C PHE A 102 -4.95 7.61 1.49
N ALA A 103 -5.85 7.34 2.44
CA ALA A 103 -6.42 6.02 2.66
C ALA A 103 -7.10 5.47 1.39
N LEU A 104 -7.93 6.29 0.73
CA LEU A 104 -8.59 5.91 -0.52
C LEU A 104 -7.60 5.64 -1.66
N TYR A 105 -6.53 6.43 -1.74
CA TYR A 105 -5.54 6.31 -2.80
C TYR A 105 -4.68 5.04 -2.65
N GLU A 106 -4.40 4.63 -1.42
CA GLU A 106 -3.61 3.44 -1.06
C GLU A 106 -4.45 2.14 -1.05
N ALA A 107 -5.78 2.24 -1.15
CA ALA A 107 -6.70 1.12 -1.15
C ALA A 107 -7.43 0.90 -2.50
N PRO A 108 -6.71 0.65 -3.63
CA PRO A 108 -7.33 0.54 -4.95
C PRO A 108 -8.29 -0.65 -5.13
N HIS A 109 -8.24 -1.63 -4.23
CA HIS A 109 -9.15 -2.76 -4.18
C HIS A 109 -10.52 -2.38 -3.60
N TYR A 110 -10.57 -1.37 -2.74
CA TYR A 110 -11.81 -0.77 -2.24
C TYR A 110 -12.29 0.39 -3.12
N PHE A 111 -11.37 1.24 -3.58
CA PHE A 111 -11.72 2.51 -4.23
C PHE A 111 -10.96 2.70 -5.54
N ARG A 112 -11.71 2.73 -6.64
CA ARG A 112 -11.17 3.00 -7.97
C ARG A 112 -11.03 4.50 -8.19
N ARG A 113 -9.94 4.92 -8.82
CA ARG A 113 -9.68 6.32 -9.13
C ARG A 113 -10.50 6.74 -10.35
N ALA A 114 -11.29 7.79 -10.19
CA ALA A 114 -12.11 8.40 -11.25
C ALA A 114 -11.57 9.78 -11.70
N GLY A 115 -10.41 10.18 -11.17
CA GLY A 115 -9.78 11.48 -11.44
C GLY A 115 -8.89 11.90 -10.28
N LYS A 116 -8.33 13.11 -10.34
CA LYS A 116 -7.54 13.68 -9.23
C LYS A 116 -8.48 13.99 -8.06
N GLY A 117 -8.32 13.27 -6.94
CA GLY A 117 -9.18 13.43 -5.76
C GLY A 117 -10.61 12.91 -5.93
N ARG A 118 -10.88 12.12 -6.99
CA ARG A 118 -12.19 11.55 -7.28
C ARG A 118 -12.12 10.03 -7.26
N PHE A 119 -13.08 9.41 -6.61
CA PHE A 119 -13.10 7.97 -6.36
C PHE A 119 -14.48 7.39 -6.66
N LYS A 120 -14.50 6.09 -6.94
CA LYS A 120 -15.71 5.28 -7.02
C LYS A 120 -15.47 3.98 -6.28
N LYS A 121 -16.40 3.59 -5.40
CA LYS A 121 -16.25 2.34 -4.66
C LYS A 121 -16.25 1.13 -5.58
N ALA A 122 -15.52 0.09 -5.19
CA ALA A 122 -15.48 -1.18 -5.89
C ALA A 122 -16.83 -1.89 -5.73
N PRO A 123 -17.33 -2.59 -6.76
CA PRO A 123 -18.50 -3.45 -6.60
C PRO A 123 -18.21 -4.53 -5.55
N ALA A 124 -19.23 -4.91 -4.78
CA ALA A 124 -19.09 -5.85 -3.65
C ALA A 124 -18.42 -7.18 -4.05
N GLU A 125 -18.80 -7.73 -5.21
CA GLU A 125 -18.21 -8.99 -5.71
C GLU A 125 -16.71 -8.84 -6.01
N ILE A 126 -16.31 -7.72 -6.65
CA ILE A 126 -14.90 -7.45 -6.97
C ILE A 126 -14.10 -7.22 -5.70
N LEU A 127 -14.67 -6.51 -4.72
CA LEU A 127 -14.03 -6.29 -3.43
C LEU A 127 -13.81 -7.62 -2.70
N GLN A 128 -14.85 -8.46 -2.60
CA GLN A 128 -14.75 -9.75 -1.92
C GLN A 128 -13.69 -10.66 -2.56
N GLN A 129 -13.63 -10.72 -3.89
CA GLN A 129 -12.60 -11.47 -4.60
C GLN A 129 -11.20 -10.93 -4.33
N ALA A 130 -11.03 -9.60 -4.31
CA ALA A 130 -9.76 -8.97 -4.00
C ALA A 130 -9.29 -9.27 -2.56
N LEU A 131 -10.20 -9.16 -1.58
CA LEU A 131 -9.89 -9.46 -0.17
C LEU A 131 -9.52 -10.94 0.02
N ALA A 132 -10.27 -11.85 -0.60
CA ALA A 132 -9.95 -13.29 -0.56
C ALA A 132 -8.57 -13.59 -1.17
N ALA A 133 -8.21 -12.91 -2.26
CA ALA A 133 -6.89 -13.05 -2.88
C ALA A 133 -5.76 -12.50 -2.00
N ILE A 134 -5.98 -11.37 -1.32
CA ILE A 134 -5.03 -10.78 -0.37
C ILE A 134 -4.81 -11.72 0.81
N GLU A 135 -5.87 -12.24 1.42
CA GLU A 135 -5.77 -13.15 2.55
C GLU A 135 -5.08 -14.47 2.17
N LYS A 136 -5.44 -15.04 1.01
CA LYS A 136 -4.75 -16.23 0.47
C LYS A 136 -3.26 -15.96 0.26
N LYS A 137 -2.88 -14.79 -0.26
CA LYS A 137 -1.48 -14.41 -0.45
C LYS A 137 -0.76 -14.27 0.89
N LYS A 138 -1.40 -13.70 1.90
CA LYS A 138 -0.86 -13.57 3.27
C LYS A 138 -0.61 -14.94 3.89
N ALA A 139 -1.57 -15.86 3.80
CA ALA A 139 -1.42 -17.22 4.30
C ALA A 139 -0.26 -17.97 3.63
N VAL A 140 -0.11 -17.84 2.30
CA VAL A 140 1.03 -18.44 1.58
C VAL A 140 2.37 -17.81 2.02
N MET A 141 2.43 -16.49 2.22
CA MET A 141 3.64 -15.83 2.71
C MET A 141 4.01 -16.28 4.13
N GLN A 142 3.03 -16.41 5.03
CA GLN A 142 3.27 -16.94 6.37
C GLN A 142 3.78 -18.38 6.31
N GLN A 143 3.17 -19.23 5.49
CA GLN A 143 3.61 -20.61 5.30
C GLN A 143 5.05 -20.70 4.77
N ILE A 144 5.44 -19.81 3.84
CA ILE A 144 6.82 -19.72 3.34
C ILE A 144 7.78 -19.38 4.48
N ALA A 145 7.43 -18.39 5.32
CA ALA A 145 8.24 -17.98 6.46
C ALA A 145 8.38 -19.11 7.50
N ASP A 146 7.28 -19.79 7.84
CA ASP A 146 7.26 -20.90 8.79
C ASP A 146 8.15 -22.06 8.33
N TRP A 147 8.07 -22.42 7.05
CA TRP A 147 8.93 -23.45 6.46
C TRP A 147 10.40 -23.02 6.42
N ALA A 148 10.66 -21.75 6.11
CA ALA A 148 12.02 -21.23 6.12
C ALA A 148 12.65 -21.31 7.53
N GLU A 149 11.87 -21.00 8.57
CA GLU A 149 12.31 -21.13 9.96
C GLU A 149 12.55 -22.59 10.38
N GLN A 150 11.71 -23.53 9.94
CA GLN A 150 11.93 -24.97 10.19
C GLN A 150 13.22 -25.46 9.51
N LEU A 151 13.44 -25.10 8.25
CA LEU A 151 14.67 -25.43 7.54
C LEU A 151 15.91 -24.86 8.24
N GLY A 152 15.82 -23.62 8.74
CA GLY A 152 16.89 -23.00 9.52
C GLY A 152 17.21 -23.72 10.82
N ARG A 153 16.22 -24.41 11.41
CA ARG A 153 16.38 -25.28 12.59
C ARG A 153 16.89 -26.69 12.28
N GLY A 154 17.08 -27.03 11.00
CA GLY A 154 17.49 -28.37 10.59
C GLY A 154 16.31 -29.35 10.53
N GLU A 155 15.09 -28.86 10.41
CA GLU A 155 13.89 -29.69 10.23
C GLU A 155 13.35 -29.49 8.81
N CYS A 156 13.29 -30.54 7.99
CA CYS A 156 12.72 -30.44 6.65
C CYS A 156 11.19 -30.60 6.68
N PRO A 157 10.41 -29.56 6.31
CA PRO A 157 8.96 -29.68 6.18
C PRO A 157 8.59 -30.71 5.11
N GLN A 158 7.55 -31.52 5.37
CA GLN A 158 7.13 -32.58 4.44
C GLN A 158 6.87 -32.08 3.00
N PRO A 159 6.16 -30.95 2.77
CA PRO A 159 5.93 -30.46 1.40
C PRO A 159 7.23 -30.13 0.64
N ILE A 160 8.25 -29.67 1.35
CA ILE A 160 9.56 -29.39 0.75
C ILE A 160 10.28 -30.70 0.41
N ARG A 161 10.23 -31.69 1.30
CA ARG A 161 10.79 -33.04 1.04
C ARG A 161 10.15 -33.68 -0.18
N GLU A 162 8.83 -33.59 -0.33
CA GLU A 162 8.09 -34.14 -1.47
C GLU A 162 8.43 -33.46 -2.81
N GLN A 163 8.81 -32.17 -2.78
CA GLN A 163 9.19 -31.42 -3.97
C GLN A 163 10.71 -31.31 -4.17
N LEU A 164 11.53 -32.00 -3.38
CA LEU A 164 12.99 -31.87 -3.33
C LEU A 164 13.65 -31.97 -4.72
N TYR A 165 13.28 -32.96 -5.52
CA TYR A 165 13.80 -33.12 -6.88
C TYR A 165 13.52 -31.88 -7.75
N LYS A 166 12.29 -31.35 -7.70
CA LYS A 166 11.95 -30.14 -8.47
C LYS A 166 12.72 -28.95 -7.95
N ILE A 167 12.83 -28.77 -6.63
CA ILE A 167 13.57 -27.67 -6.02
C ILE A 167 15.05 -27.66 -6.47
N LEU A 168 15.70 -28.83 -6.50
CA LEU A 168 17.12 -28.94 -6.85
C LEU A 168 17.39 -28.90 -8.36
N PHE A 169 16.55 -29.56 -9.16
CA PHE A 169 16.88 -29.83 -10.58
C PHE A 169 15.95 -29.15 -11.58
N ARG A 170 14.74 -28.74 -11.18
CA ARG A 170 13.75 -28.06 -12.04
C ARG A 170 12.96 -26.99 -11.27
N PRO A 171 13.64 -25.95 -10.74
CA PRO A 171 13.04 -25.05 -9.76
C PRO A 171 11.93 -24.20 -10.38
N ASP A 172 10.74 -24.30 -9.81
CA ASP A 172 9.69 -23.31 -10.00
C ASP A 172 9.91 -22.15 -9.02
N LYS A 173 10.40 -21.02 -9.54
CA LYS A 173 10.70 -19.82 -8.74
C LYS A 173 9.45 -19.20 -8.09
N ASN A 174 8.25 -19.58 -8.53
CA ASN A 174 7.00 -19.09 -7.98
C ASN A 174 6.45 -20.00 -6.87
N ALA A 175 6.87 -21.27 -6.82
CA ALA A 175 6.40 -22.25 -5.85
C ALA A 175 6.77 -21.83 -4.41
N PRO A 176 5.82 -21.92 -3.45
CA PRO A 176 6.08 -21.62 -2.04
C PRO A 176 7.25 -22.42 -1.45
N GLU A 177 7.38 -23.70 -1.81
CA GLU A 177 8.43 -24.59 -1.32
C GLU A 177 9.83 -24.11 -1.74
N TYR A 178 9.97 -23.69 -3.00
CA TYR A 178 11.24 -23.14 -3.50
C TYR A 178 11.57 -21.81 -2.80
N LYS A 179 10.58 -20.94 -2.63
CA LYS A 179 10.77 -19.64 -1.95
C LYS A 179 11.21 -19.83 -0.50
N ALA A 180 10.64 -20.79 0.22
CA ALA A 180 11.03 -21.11 1.59
C ALA A 180 12.50 -21.54 1.69
N VAL A 181 12.99 -22.37 0.76
CA VAL A 181 14.41 -22.77 0.73
C VAL A 181 15.32 -21.57 0.44
N VAL A 182 14.94 -20.69 -0.49
CA VAL A 182 15.71 -19.48 -0.80
C VAL A 182 15.75 -18.52 0.39
N GLU A 183 14.62 -18.35 1.09
CA GLU A 183 14.52 -17.50 2.28
C GLU A 183 15.36 -18.04 3.43
N ALA A 184 15.24 -19.34 3.73
CA ALA A 184 16.07 -20.01 4.74
C ALA A 184 17.57 -19.92 4.40
N SER A 185 17.95 -20.16 3.14
CA SER A 185 19.34 -20.06 2.68
C SER A 185 19.91 -18.66 2.90
N ARG A 186 19.12 -17.61 2.64
CA ARG A 186 19.51 -16.23 2.91
C ARG A 186 19.64 -15.94 4.40
N ALA A 187 18.69 -16.42 5.21
CA ALA A 187 18.66 -16.19 6.65
C ALA A 187 19.81 -16.90 7.39
N THR A 188 20.18 -18.11 6.96
CA THR A 188 21.24 -18.91 7.61
C THR A 188 22.60 -18.78 6.94
N HIS A 189 22.71 -18.01 5.86
CA HIS A 189 23.91 -17.91 5.02
C HIS A 189 24.45 -19.28 4.57
N THR A 190 23.59 -20.28 4.43
CA THR A 190 23.94 -21.64 4.01
C THR A 190 23.43 -21.89 2.60
N ALA A 191 24.24 -22.54 1.76
CA ALA A 191 23.83 -22.87 0.38
C ALA A 191 22.61 -23.81 0.38
N PRO A 192 21.66 -23.69 -0.57
CA PRO A 192 20.42 -24.47 -0.56
C PRO A 192 20.61 -25.99 -0.45
N LEU A 193 21.60 -26.56 -1.16
CA LEU A 193 21.89 -27.99 -1.11
C LEU A 193 22.36 -28.42 0.30
N GLU A 194 23.30 -27.68 0.88
CA GLU A 194 23.83 -27.94 2.21
C GLU A 194 22.76 -27.75 3.29
N LEU A 195 21.89 -26.74 3.14
CA LEU A 195 20.75 -26.50 4.02
C LEU A 195 19.80 -27.71 4.01
N LEU A 196 19.46 -28.22 2.83
CA LEU A 196 18.57 -29.37 2.67
C LEU A 196 19.19 -30.67 3.22
N GLN A 197 20.50 -30.85 3.07
CA GLN A 197 21.24 -31.94 3.72
C GLN A 197 21.16 -31.83 5.25
N LYS A 198 21.47 -30.65 5.82
CA LYS A 198 21.39 -30.40 7.26
C LYS A 198 19.98 -30.60 7.82
N ALA A 199 18.96 -30.30 7.01
CA ALA A 199 17.56 -30.48 7.38
C ALA A 199 17.06 -31.94 7.28
N GLY A 200 17.91 -32.89 6.91
CA GLY A 200 17.54 -34.30 6.73
C GLY A 200 16.60 -34.52 5.54
N ALA A 201 16.72 -33.70 4.49
CA ALA A 201 15.97 -33.87 3.25
C ALA A 201 16.66 -34.83 2.27
N ILE A 202 17.98 -34.99 2.39
CA ILE A 202 18.82 -35.80 1.50
C ILE A 202 19.61 -36.77 2.38
N ASP A 203 19.45 -38.06 2.12
CA ASP A 203 20.22 -39.16 2.72
C ASP A 203 21.42 -39.54 1.84
#